data_AF-A0A6G3MJH0-F1
#
_entry.id   AF-A0A6G3MJH0-F1
#
_cell.length_a   1.000
_cell.length_b   1.000
_cell.length_c   1.000
_cell.angle_alpha   90.00
_cell.angle_beta   90.00
_cell.angle_gamma   90.00
#
_symmetry.space_group_name_H-M   'P 1'
#
loop_
_entity.id
_entity.type
_entity.pdbx_description
1 polymer ?
#
loop_
_entity_poly.entity_id
_entity_poly.type
_entity_poly.pdbx_seq_one_letter_code
_entity_poly.pdbx_strand_id
1 'polypeptide(L)'
;IHEIRIEYLKNFYGYNCPKQYLKIIYSNPYNNKILINIFEQGLIGPKTTVFESHIPYLLQFLIQYDLYGLGEIEFKKALHRSNKQLKDSSILDKESYLDEYDCDIADISYSNGT
;
A
#
# COMPACT_ATOMS: atom_id res chain seq x y z
N ILE A 1 11.95 -7.55 -8.73
CA ILE A 1 10.76 -8.43 -8.78
C ILE A 1 11.02 -9.56 -7.79
N HIS A 2 10.08 -9.86 -6.91
CA HIS A 2 10.20 -10.93 -5.92
C HIS A 2 9.62 -12.24 -6.48
N GLU A 3 8.42 -12.18 -7.06
CA GLU A 3 7.72 -13.36 -7.55
C GLU A 3 6.77 -12.98 -8.69
N ILE A 4 6.52 -13.92 -9.61
CA ILE A 4 5.54 -13.80 -10.68
C ILE A 4 4.62 -15.02 -10.64
N ARG A 5 3.30 -14.80 -10.60
CA ARG A 5 2.29 -15.86 -10.60
C ARG A 5 1.27 -15.64 -11.71
N ILE A 6 0.71 -16.73 -12.25
CA ILE A 6 -0.42 -16.67 -13.18
C ILE A 6 -1.70 -16.95 -12.40
N GLU A 7 -2.67 -16.05 -12.49
CA GLU A 7 -3.95 -16.16 -11.79
C GLU A 7 -5.11 -16.00 -12.78
N TYR A 8 -6.20 -16.75 -12.58
CA TYR A 8 -7.44 -16.58 -13.33
C TYR A 8 -8.31 -15.56 -12.61
N LEU A 9 -8.45 -14.37 -13.19
CA LEU A 9 -9.16 -13.24 -12.59
C LEU A 9 -10.24 -12.74 -13.55
N LYS A 10 -11.21 -12.01 -13.00
CA LYS A 10 -12.23 -11.31 -13.76
C LYS A 10 -12.02 -9.81 -13.60
N ASN A 11 -11.93 -9.09 -14.72
CA ASN A 11 -11.86 -7.63 -14.68
C ASN A 11 -13.11 -7.05 -14.02
N PHE A 12 -12.91 -6.07 -13.16
CA PHE A 12 -13.99 -5.30 -12.54
C PHE A 12 -14.75 -4.45 -13.58
N TYR A 13 -14.01 -3.82 -14.49
CA TYR A 13 -14.60 -2.95 -15.50
C TYR A 13 -15.23 -3.74 -16.66
N GLY A 14 -16.56 -3.65 -16.77
CA GLY A 14 -17.36 -4.22 -17.87
C GLY A 14 -17.83 -5.67 -17.67
N TYR A 15 -18.68 -6.16 -18.57
CA TYR A 15 -19.16 -7.54 -18.55
C TYR A 15 -18.16 -8.46 -19.27
N ASN A 16 -17.23 -9.04 -18.51
CA ASN A 16 -16.15 -9.87 -19.04
C ASN A 16 -16.19 -11.30 -18.48
N CYS A 17 -15.79 -12.26 -19.31
CA CYS A 17 -15.46 -13.61 -18.85
C CYS A 17 -14.10 -13.61 -18.12
N PRO A 18 -13.86 -14.54 -17.17
CA PRO A 18 -12.57 -14.69 -16.52
C PRO A 18 -11.46 -14.96 -17.54
N LYS A 19 -10.28 -14.36 -17.32
CA LYS A 19 -9.08 -14.52 -18.16
C LYS A 19 -7.85 -14.77 -17.29
N GLN A 20 -6.76 -15.18 -17.90
CA GLN A 20 -5.47 -15.30 -17.23
C GLN A 20 -4.81 -13.92 -17.10
N TYR A 21 -4.28 -13.63 -15.92
CA TYR A 21 -3.51 -12.42 -15.63
C TYR A 21 -2.19 -12.79 -14.95
N LEU A 22 -1.21 -11.89 -15.11
CA LEU A 22 0.09 -12.01 -14.47
C LEU A 22 0.10 -11.17 -13.19
N LYS A 23 0.24 -11.82 -12.05
CA LYS A 23 0.45 -11.17 -10.76
C LYS A 23 1.94 -11.02 -10.51
N ILE A 24 2.40 -9.78 -10.51
CA ILE A 24 3.81 -9.42 -10.32
C ILE A 24 3.97 -8.88 -8.91
N ILE A 25 4.76 -9.57 -8.09
CA ILE A 25 5.06 -9.18 -6.71
C ILE A 25 6.47 -8.58 -6.70
N TYR A 26 6.64 -7.42 -6.09
CA TYR A 26 7.91 -6.70 -6.02
C TYR A 26 8.08 -6.02 -4.67
N SER A 27 9.33 -5.84 -4.24
CA SER A 27 9.67 -5.47 -2.86
C SER A 27 9.50 -3.99 -2.54
N ASN A 28 9.74 -3.10 -3.51
CA ASN A 28 9.75 -1.66 -3.28
C ASN A 28 8.50 -0.99 -3.90
N PRO A 29 7.53 -0.50 -3.10
CA PRO A 29 6.33 0.14 -3.60
C PRO A 29 6.57 1.48 -4.32
N TYR A 30 7.67 2.20 -4.02
CA TYR A 30 8.01 3.46 -4.69
C TYR A 30 8.25 3.29 -6.20
N ASN A 31 8.63 2.08 -6.62
CA ASN A 31 8.90 1.76 -8.01
C ASN A 31 7.61 1.55 -8.84
N ASN A 32 6.42 1.62 -8.25
CA ASN A 32 5.16 1.32 -8.94
C ASN A 32 4.98 2.17 -10.22
N LYS A 33 5.16 3.49 -10.15
CA LYS A 33 5.02 4.39 -11.30
C LYS A 33 6.00 4.03 -12.44
N ILE A 34 7.24 3.69 -12.07
CA ILE A 34 8.29 3.30 -13.03
C ILE A 34 7.93 1.98 -13.70
N LEU A 35 7.46 0.99 -12.93
CA LEU A 35 7.05 -0.31 -13.43
C LEU A 35 5.87 -0.19 -14.39
N ILE A 36 4.84 0.60 -14.04
CA ILE A 36 3.70 0.86 -14.92
C ILE A 36 4.18 1.40 -16.26
N ASN A 37 5.02 2.44 -16.22
CA ASN A 37 5.53 3.08 -17.43
C ASN A 37 6.33 2.11 -18.30
N ILE A 38 7.15 1.24 -17.70
CA ILE A 38 7.92 0.22 -18.42
C ILE A 38 7.01 -0.75 -19.19
N PHE A 39 5.91 -1.20 -18.58
CA PHE A 39 4.96 -2.13 -19.20
C PHE A 39 4.09 -1.47 -20.26
N GLU A 40 3.61 -0.25 -20.01
CA GLU A 40 2.76 0.50 -20.95
C GLU A 40 3.54 0.98 -22.18
N GLN A 41 4.79 1.40 -22.00
CA GLN A 41 5.67 1.78 -23.10
C GLN A 41 6.18 0.57 -23.89
N GLY A 42 6.14 -0.63 -23.31
CA GLY A 42 6.66 -1.85 -23.93
C GLY A 42 8.19 -1.89 -23.98
N LEU A 43 8.87 -1.36 -22.95
CA LEU A 43 10.34 -1.35 -22.91
C LEU A 43 10.94 -2.75 -22.72
N ILE A 44 10.17 -3.68 -22.14
CA ILE A 44 10.60 -5.05 -21.83
C ILE A 44 9.85 -6.10 -22.69
N GLY A 45 8.93 -5.67 -23.56
CA GLY A 45 8.10 -6.58 -24.36
C GLY A 45 6.97 -5.87 -25.11
N PRO A 46 5.94 -6.60 -25.58
CA PRO A 46 4.77 -5.96 -26.17
C PRO A 46 4.13 -5.01 -25.17
N LYS A 47 3.55 -3.91 -25.65
CA LYS A 47 2.80 -2.98 -24.82
C LYS A 47 1.68 -3.75 -24.12
N THR A 48 1.66 -3.67 -22.80
CA THR A 48 0.68 -4.37 -21.95
C THR A 48 -0.02 -3.35 -21.07
N THR A 49 -1.33 -3.53 -20.90
CA THR A 49 -2.10 -2.68 -19.97
C THR A 49 -1.88 -3.17 -18.56
N VAL A 50 -1.51 -2.27 -17.66
CA VAL A 50 -1.33 -2.59 -16.25
C VAL A 50 -2.66 -2.41 -15.54
N PHE A 51 -3.07 -3.43 -14.78
CA PHE A 51 -4.35 -3.44 -14.06
C PHE A 51 -4.11 -3.17 -12.57
N GLU A 52 -5.08 -2.52 -11.93
CA GLU A 52 -5.12 -2.25 -10.48
C GLU A 52 -3.88 -1.56 -9.87
N SER A 53 -3.03 -0.95 -10.70
CA SER A 53 -1.79 -0.30 -10.25
C SER A 53 -1.98 1.06 -9.60
N HIS A 54 -3.18 1.65 -9.72
CA HIS A 54 -3.53 2.94 -9.15
C HIS A 54 -3.78 2.86 -7.63
N ILE A 55 -4.04 1.67 -7.08
CA ILE A 55 -4.31 1.49 -5.65
C ILE A 55 -3.00 1.61 -4.87
N PRO A 56 -2.87 2.54 -3.90
CA PRO A 56 -1.66 2.68 -3.10
C PRO A 56 -1.32 1.42 -2.29
N TYR A 57 -0.03 1.14 -2.11
CA TYR A 57 0.44 -0.03 -1.36
C TYR A 57 -0.18 -0.13 0.05
N LEU A 58 -0.24 0.99 0.78
CA LEU A 58 -0.82 1.01 2.12
C LEU A 58 -2.29 0.58 2.10
N LEU A 59 -3.06 1.05 1.12
CA LEU A 59 -4.47 0.68 0.98
C LEU A 59 -4.63 -0.80 0.63
N GLN A 60 -3.78 -1.34 -0.25
CA GLN A 60 -3.77 -2.78 -0.55
C GLN A 60 -3.47 -3.62 0.70
N PHE A 61 -2.52 -3.17 1.53
CA PHE A 61 -2.17 -3.83 2.80
C PHE A 61 -3.37 -3.82 3.76
N LEU A 62 -4.01 -2.67 3.94
CA LEU A 62 -5.18 -2.55 4.83
C LEU A 62 -6.32 -3.48 4.38
N ILE A 63 -6.64 -3.51 3.09
CA ILE A 63 -7.68 -4.38 2.53
C ILE A 63 -7.34 -5.85 2.74
N GLN A 64 -6.08 -6.25 2.54
CA GLN A 64 -5.68 -7.65 2.62
C GLN A 64 -5.81 -8.23 4.04
N TYR A 65 -5.69 -7.39 5.07
CA TYR A 65 -5.77 -7.78 6.48
C TYR A 65 -7.05 -7.30 7.17
N ASP A 66 -8.01 -6.75 6.42
CA ASP A 66 -9.27 -6.21 6.94
C ASP A 66 -9.03 -5.15 8.05
N LEU A 67 -8.04 -4.29 7.83
CA LEU A 67 -7.65 -3.23 8.77
C LEU A 67 -8.31 -1.91 8.40
N TYR A 68 -8.82 -1.23 9.42
CA TYR A 68 -9.54 0.04 9.27
C TYR A 68 -8.74 1.19 9.91
N GLY A 69 -8.92 2.39 9.35
CA GLY A 69 -8.36 3.61 9.94
C GLY A 69 -8.93 3.82 11.34
N LEU A 70 -8.05 4.15 12.30
CA LEU A 70 -8.40 4.31 13.72
C LEU A 70 -9.02 3.05 14.36
N GLY A 71 -8.91 1.89 13.72
CA GLY A 71 -9.35 0.62 14.28
C GLY A 71 -8.37 0.05 15.30
N GLU A 72 -8.89 -0.73 16.24
CA GLU A 72 -8.06 -1.54 17.13
C GLU A 72 -7.47 -2.73 16.36
N ILE A 73 -6.21 -3.08 16.66
CA ILE A 73 -5.52 -4.22 16.04
C ILE A 73 -5.20 -5.24 17.13
N GLU A 74 -5.80 -6.42 17.02
CA GLU A 74 -5.53 -7.53 17.93
C GLU A 74 -4.43 -8.45 17.36
N PHE A 75 -3.33 -8.61 18.11
CA PHE A 75 -2.24 -9.50 17.73
C PHE A 75 -2.24 -10.76 18.62
N LYS A 76 -2.32 -11.95 18.00
CA LYS A 76 -2.18 -13.22 18.73
C LYS A 76 -0.78 -13.44 19.29
N LYS A 77 0.24 -12.94 18.59
CA LYS A 77 1.66 -13.00 18.96
C LYS A 77 2.36 -11.77 18.42
N ALA A 78 3.20 -11.13 19.24
CA ALA A 78 4.05 -10.01 18.83
C ALA A 78 5.52 -10.36 19.09
N LEU A 79 6.38 -10.07 18.11
CA LEU A 79 7.83 -10.17 18.27
C LEU A 79 8.37 -8.77 18.48
N HIS A 80 8.85 -8.51 19.69
CA HIS A 80 9.49 -7.23 19.99
C HIS A 80 10.93 -7.26 19.54
N ARG A 81 11.39 -6.16 18.93
CA ARG A 81 12.82 -5.94 18.73
C ARG A 81 13.47 -5.89 20.10
N SER A 82 14.63 -6.53 20.26
CA SER A 82 15.37 -6.52 21.51
C SER A 82 15.94 -5.12 21.79
N ASN A 83 15.13 -4.22 22.32
CA ASN A 83 15.64 -3.04 22.99
C ASN A 83 16.14 -3.53 24.36
N LYS A 84 17.46 -3.43 24.60
CA LYS A 84 18.00 -3.52 25.96
C LYS A 84 17.16 -2.58 26.82
N GLN A 85 16.48 -3.13 27.81
CA GLN A 85 15.68 -2.35 28.75
C GLN A 85 16.58 -1.27 29.37
N LEU A 86 16.32 -0.01 29.05
CA LEU A 86 16.68 1.08 29.96
C LEU A 86 15.77 0.89 31.17
N LYS A 87 16.42 0.66 32.31
CA LYS A 87 15.79 0.37 33.59
C LYS A 87 14.96 1.56 34.06
N ASP A 88 13.82 1.18 34.63
CA ASP A 88 13.05 1.86 35.67
C ASP A 88 12.26 3.14 35.30
N SER A 89 10.94 2.95 35.26
CA SER A 89 9.90 3.85 35.77
C SER A 89 10.00 5.35 35.47
N SER A 90 9.53 5.76 34.30
CA SER A 90 8.82 7.04 34.11
C SER A 90 8.18 7.05 32.73
N ILE A 91 6.87 7.34 32.68
CA ILE A 91 6.07 7.78 31.53
C ILE A 91 6.64 7.37 30.16
N LEU A 92 6.06 6.32 29.56
CA LEU A 92 6.30 6.04 28.14
C LEU A 92 5.75 7.24 27.36
N ASP A 93 6.63 8.15 26.97
CA ASP A 93 6.29 9.20 26.02
C ASP A 93 5.77 8.52 24.75
N LYS A 94 4.56 8.90 24.33
CA LYS A 94 4.01 8.46 23.05
C LYS A 94 4.88 9.08 21.96
N GLU A 95 5.89 8.36 21.49
CA GLU A 95 6.58 8.72 20.26
C GLU A 95 5.67 8.40 19.08
N SER A 96 5.09 9.43 18.46
CA SER A 96 4.49 9.32 17.14
C SER A 96 5.62 9.20 16.10
N TYR A 97 5.84 8.00 15.55
CA TYR A 97 6.75 7.75 14.41
C TYR A 97 6.16 8.19 13.06
N LEU A 98 5.16 9.08 13.07
CA LEU A 98 4.73 9.74 11.86
C LEU A 98 5.76 10.82 11.57
N ASP A 99 6.83 10.45 10.85
CA ASP A 99 7.37 11.41 9.90
C ASP A 99 6.20 11.79 9.00
N GLU A 100 5.76 13.04 9.09
CA GLU A 100 4.73 13.59 8.22
C GLU A 100 5.15 13.30 6.78
N TYR A 101 4.53 12.30 6.16
CA TYR A 101 4.44 12.33 4.71
C TYR A 101 3.61 13.57 4.43
N ASP A 102 4.27 14.63 3.94
CA ASP A 102 3.65 15.76 3.25
C ASP A 102 2.79 15.18 2.13
N CYS A 103 1.60 14.73 2.49
CA CYS A 103 0.49 14.69 1.57
C CYS A 103 0.10 16.15 1.49
N ASP A 104 0.31 16.78 0.33
CA ASP A 104 -0.23 18.10 0.02
C ASP A 104 -1.76 18.01 0.15
N ILE A 105 -2.27 18.13 1.38
CA ILE A 105 -3.68 18.26 1.68
C ILE A 105 -4.00 19.66 1.21
N ALA A 106 -4.58 19.76 0.01
CA ALA A 106 -5.12 20.99 -0.52
C ALA A 106 -5.97 21.67 0.58
N ASP A 107 -5.57 22.88 0.96
CA ASP A 107 -6.23 23.71 1.95
C ASP A 107 -7.72 23.81 1.66
N ILE A 108 -8.55 23.09 2.42
CA ILE A 108 -9.98 23.38 2.50
C ILE A 108 -10.10 24.57 3.46
N SER A 109 -9.99 25.77 2.88
CA SER A 109 -10.31 27.01 3.57
C SER A 109 -11.80 27.03 3.89
N TYR A 110 -12.14 26.79 5.16
CA TYR A 110 -13.46 27.10 5.67
C TYR A 110 -13.56 28.61 5.85
N SER A 111 -14.21 29.28 4.89
CA SER A 111 -14.66 30.65 5.04
C SER A 111 -15.79 30.70 6.07
N ASN A 112 -15.45 31.00 7.32
CA ASN A 112 -16.45 31.38 8.31
C ASN A 112 -16.97 32.77 7.95
N GLY A 113 -18.12 32.80 7.27
CA GLY A 113 -18.91 34.00 7.11
C GLY A 113 -19.65 34.34 8.41
N THR A 114 -19.36 35.52 8.94
CA THR A 114 -20.29 36.37 9.69
C THR A 114 -19.93 37.81 9.41
#